data_AF-A0A6P0KAM6-F1
#
_entry.id   AF-A0A6P0KAM6-F1
#
_cell.length_a   1.000
_cell.length_b   1.000
_cell.length_c   1.000
_cell.angle_alpha   90.00
_cell.angle_beta   90.00
_cell.angle_gamma   90.00
#
_symmetry.space_group_name_H-M   'P 1'
#
loop_
_entity.id
_entity.type
_entity.pdbx_description
1 polymer ?
#
loop_
_entity_poly.entity_id
_entity_poly.type
_entity_poly.pdbx_seq_one_letter_code
_entity_poly.pdbx_strand_id
1 'polypeptide(L)'
;MKLNYDFVEAKPLVLPMHEKVSLNLIGCGGTGSWLAASLCRLARVLTEKGKPTQVTFIDPDIVEQANVTRQNFCDAEIGLNKAQTLAVRYSMAWGIEITAIPQPLDKMMIDSEQTTLTILIGCVDNAQARNSIANALEFHQQWRCSQHATSFWWLDCGNHETSGQVLLGSHLSTEPEFYQFHELGCIRLPAPTLQHPDLLVPRPEELNNHNLSCEQLAMLNAQSLGINQRVAAEATEYLIQLTTRQLKRFATYFDLASGSANSYYLVEKTVFKAINTISLQGLYT
;
A
#
# COMPACT_ATOMS: atom_id res chain seq x y z
N MET A 1 15.06 1.13 -31.83
CA MET A 1 14.69 0.86 -30.43
C MET A 1 15.25 1.99 -29.58
N LYS A 2 14.42 2.86 -28.98
CA LYS A 2 14.90 3.86 -28.01
C LYS A 2 15.15 3.15 -26.68
N LEU A 3 16.36 3.26 -26.13
CA LEU A 3 16.69 2.72 -24.82
C LEU A 3 15.93 3.53 -23.74
N ASN A 4 15.33 2.84 -22.77
CA ASN A 4 14.70 3.47 -21.62
C ASN A 4 15.77 3.69 -20.54
N TYR A 5 16.09 4.97 -20.26
CA TYR A 5 17.08 5.37 -19.27
C TYR A 5 16.45 5.82 -17.94
N ASP A 6 15.13 5.65 -17.76
CA ASP A 6 14.39 6.22 -16.63
C ASP A 6 14.95 5.78 -15.27
N PHE A 7 15.42 4.53 -15.13
CA PHE A 7 16.03 4.08 -13.88
C PHE A 7 17.36 4.79 -13.57
N VAL A 8 18.16 5.06 -14.60
CA VAL A 8 19.46 5.76 -14.46
C VAL A 8 19.21 7.23 -14.12
N GLU A 9 18.22 7.84 -14.76
CA GLU A 9 17.79 9.22 -14.53
C GLU A 9 17.03 9.41 -13.21
N ALA A 10 16.55 8.33 -12.58
CA ALA A 10 15.71 8.40 -11.41
C ALA A 10 16.43 9.00 -10.19
N LYS A 11 15.81 10.05 -9.64
CA LYS A 11 16.21 10.63 -8.36
C LYS A 11 15.51 9.90 -7.21
N PRO A 12 16.15 9.73 -6.04
CA PRO A 12 15.48 9.12 -4.90
C PRO A 12 14.35 10.02 -4.35
N LEU A 13 13.47 9.43 -3.55
CA LEU A 13 12.59 10.19 -2.66
C LEU A 13 13.39 10.92 -1.58
N VAL A 14 13.05 12.18 -1.37
CA VAL A 14 13.55 13.00 -0.28
C VAL A 14 12.53 12.93 0.84
N LEU A 15 12.95 12.37 1.98
CA LEU A 15 12.15 12.33 3.20
C LEU A 15 12.60 13.43 4.16
N PRO A 16 11.67 14.08 4.87
CA PRO A 16 12.06 14.97 5.96
C PRO A 16 12.82 14.19 7.04
N MET A 17 13.56 14.93 7.86
CA MET A 17 14.11 14.37 9.08
C MET A 17 12.96 13.92 9.98
N HIS A 18 13.02 12.66 10.42
CA HIS A 18 12.04 12.04 11.29
C HIS A 18 12.77 11.27 12.38
N GLU A 19 12.20 11.27 13.58
CA GLU A 19 12.71 10.60 14.76
C GLU A 19 12.08 9.21 14.90
N LYS A 20 10.82 9.08 14.49
CA LYS A 20 10.01 7.86 14.59
C LYS A 20 9.45 7.44 13.23
N VAL A 21 9.03 6.18 13.14
CA VAL A 21 8.29 5.63 12.00
C VAL A 21 6.97 5.04 12.50
N SER A 22 5.89 5.24 11.76
CA SER A 22 4.57 4.65 12.02
C SER A 22 4.13 3.86 10.79
N LEU A 23 4.04 2.54 10.94
CA LEU A 23 3.60 1.59 9.90
C LEU A 23 2.17 1.17 10.19
N ASN A 24 1.23 1.54 9.33
CA ASN A 24 -0.20 1.26 9.51
C ASN A 24 -0.67 0.32 8.39
N LEU A 25 -0.85 -0.96 8.70
CA LEU A 25 -1.38 -1.95 7.78
C LEU A 25 -2.92 -1.91 7.81
N ILE A 26 -3.52 -1.52 6.69
CA ILE A 26 -4.98 -1.45 6.53
C ILE A 26 -5.41 -2.60 5.63
N GLY A 27 -6.18 -3.54 6.17
CA GLY A 27 -6.48 -4.82 5.54
C GLY A 27 -5.45 -5.89 5.90
N CYS A 28 -5.88 -6.86 6.70
CA CYS A 28 -5.14 -8.02 7.20
C CYS A 28 -5.58 -9.32 6.52
N GLY A 29 -6.32 -9.24 5.41
CA GLY A 29 -6.75 -10.38 4.59
C GLY A 29 -5.63 -10.98 3.73
N GLY A 30 -5.90 -11.19 2.43
CA GLY A 30 -4.98 -11.79 1.44
C GLY A 30 -3.55 -11.25 1.51
N THR A 31 -3.26 -10.14 0.85
CA THR A 31 -1.92 -9.52 0.85
C THR A 31 -1.45 -9.16 2.26
N GLY A 32 -2.34 -8.58 3.08
CA GLY A 32 -1.97 -8.05 4.39
C GLY A 32 -1.41 -9.09 5.35
N SER A 33 -2.02 -10.28 5.42
CA SER A 33 -1.56 -11.37 6.28
C SER A 33 -0.17 -11.91 5.90
N TRP A 34 0.16 -11.90 4.60
CA TRP A 34 1.49 -12.26 4.11
C TRP A 34 2.52 -11.15 4.35
N LEU A 35 2.12 -9.88 4.25
CA LEU A 35 3.00 -8.72 4.47
C LEU A 35 3.32 -8.48 5.95
N ALA A 36 2.39 -8.78 6.86
CA ALA A 36 2.48 -8.46 8.29
C ALA A 36 3.79 -8.93 8.95
N ALA A 37 4.28 -10.14 8.64
CA ALA A 37 5.56 -10.64 9.19
C ALA A 37 6.76 -9.75 8.79
N SER A 38 6.78 -9.31 7.53
CA SER A 38 7.83 -8.44 7.01
C SER A 38 7.79 -7.04 7.63
N LEU A 39 6.59 -6.50 7.89
CA LEU A 39 6.42 -5.21 8.57
C LEU A 39 6.99 -5.26 9.99
N CYS A 40 6.66 -6.30 10.76
CA CYS A 40 7.17 -6.47 12.12
C CYS A 40 8.69 -6.61 12.13
N ARG A 41 9.25 -7.37 11.17
CA ARG A 41 10.70 -7.49 11.00
C ARG A 41 11.35 -6.14 10.68
N LEU A 42 10.78 -5.37 9.75
CA LEU A 42 11.27 -4.04 9.40
C LEU A 42 11.21 -3.10 10.61
N ALA A 43 10.10 -3.09 11.35
CA ALA A 43 9.93 -2.28 12.55
C ALA A 43 10.98 -2.59 13.61
N ARG A 44 11.27 -3.86 13.84
CA ARG A 44 12.35 -4.29 14.75
C ARG A 44 13.71 -3.78 14.28
N VAL A 45 14.05 -3.97 13.00
CA VAL A 45 15.33 -3.52 12.43
C VAL A 45 15.50 -2.00 12.54
N LEU A 46 14.44 -1.23 12.28
CA LEU A 46 14.47 0.23 12.40
C LEU A 46 14.63 0.66 13.86
N THR A 47 13.91 0.02 14.78
CA THR A 47 13.99 0.30 16.21
C THR A 47 15.39 0.01 16.76
N GLU A 48 15.99 -1.13 16.39
CA GLU A 48 17.38 -1.49 16.75
C GLU A 48 18.42 -0.49 16.20
N LYS A 49 18.10 0.17 15.07
CA LYS A 49 18.92 1.25 14.49
C LYS A 49 18.65 2.64 15.08
N GLY A 50 17.88 2.73 16.16
CA GLY A 50 17.57 4.00 16.83
C GLY A 50 16.46 4.81 16.17
N LYS A 51 15.60 4.16 15.37
CA LYS A 51 14.36 4.75 14.84
C LYS A 51 13.15 4.01 15.42
N PRO A 52 12.63 4.42 16.60
CA PRO A 52 11.45 3.81 17.20
C PRO A 52 10.33 3.68 16.16
N THR A 53 9.83 2.45 15.99
CA THR A 53 8.83 2.15 14.97
C THR A 53 7.58 1.57 15.61
N GLN A 54 6.45 2.26 15.41
CA GLN A 54 5.13 1.79 15.81
C GLN A 54 4.50 0.99 14.66
N VAL A 55 3.79 -0.08 15.01
CA VAL A 55 3.07 -0.93 14.05
C VAL A 55 1.61 -1.02 14.47
N THR A 56 0.71 -0.69 13.54
CA THR A 56 -0.74 -0.76 13.74
C THR A 56 -1.36 -1.63 12.65
N PHE A 57 -2.17 -2.60 13.03
CA PHE A 57 -2.97 -3.45 12.15
C PHE A 57 -4.44 -3.08 12.26
N ILE A 58 -5.10 -2.82 11.13
CA ILE A 58 -6.48 -2.34 11.05
C ILE A 58 -7.27 -3.26 10.12
N ASP A 59 -8.23 -3.99 10.67
CA ASP A 59 -9.12 -4.86 9.89
C ASP A 59 -10.39 -5.21 10.70
N PRO A 60 -11.60 -4.94 10.17
CA PRO A 60 -12.85 -5.26 10.86
C PRO A 60 -13.23 -6.75 10.82
N ASP A 61 -12.68 -7.53 9.90
CA ASP A 61 -13.17 -8.87 9.59
C ASP A 61 -12.62 -9.94 10.55
N ILE A 62 -13.30 -11.08 10.54
CA ILE A 62 -12.86 -12.30 11.20
C ILE A 62 -12.25 -13.29 10.19
N VAL A 63 -11.43 -14.21 10.69
CA VAL A 63 -10.89 -15.32 9.90
C VAL A 63 -12.01 -16.33 9.66
N GLU A 64 -12.30 -16.60 8.39
CA GLU A 64 -13.26 -17.62 7.98
C GLU A 64 -12.56 -18.85 7.41
N GLN A 65 -13.25 -20.01 7.38
CA GLN A 65 -12.72 -21.25 6.80
C GLN A 65 -12.20 -21.06 5.37
N ALA A 66 -12.90 -20.26 4.55
CA ALA A 66 -12.53 -19.96 3.17
C ALA A 66 -11.25 -19.08 3.05
N ASN A 67 -10.78 -18.48 4.14
CA ASN A 67 -9.61 -17.62 4.15
C ASN A 67 -8.30 -18.40 4.28
N VAL A 68 -8.31 -19.50 5.03
CA VAL A 68 -7.11 -20.26 5.45
C VAL A 68 -6.23 -20.73 4.29
N THR A 69 -6.81 -20.98 3.11
CA THR A 69 -6.06 -21.48 1.95
C THR A 69 -5.26 -20.41 1.21
N ARG A 70 -5.63 -19.13 1.34
CA ARG A 70 -5.04 -18.01 0.55
C ARG A 70 -4.48 -16.88 1.41
N GLN A 71 -4.99 -16.75 2.63
CA GLN A 71 -4.53 -15.81 3.62
C GLN A 71 -3.61 -16.57 4.58
N ASN A 72 -2.63 -15.89 5.14
CA ASN A 72 -1.67 -16.47 6.06
C ASN A 72 -2.27 -16.64 7.46
N PHE A 73 -3.36 -17.41 7.56
CA PHE A 73 -4.00 -17.85 8.80
C PHE A 73 -4.02 -19.37 8.87
N CYS A 74 -4.29 -19.93 10.04
CA CYS A 74 -4.45 -21.37 10.24
C CYS A 74 -5.83 -21.74 10.80
N ASP A 75 -6.17 -23.03 10.78
CA ASP A 75 -7.49 -23.51 11.24
C ASP A 75 -7.80 -23.12 12.70
N ALA A 76 -6.77 -23.00 13.55
CA ALA A 76 -6.93 -22.61 14.95
C ALA A 76 -7.31 -21.13 15.14
N GLU A 77 -7.19 -20.31 14.08
CA GLU A 77 -7.47 -18.87 14.11
C GLU A 77 -8.88 -18.55 13.59
N ILE A 78 -9.62 -19.54 13.09
CA ILE A 78 -10.98 -19.35 12.57
C ILE A 78 -11.91 -18.81 13.66
N GLY A 79 -12.69 -17.77 13.30
CA GLY A 79 -13.60 -17.07 14.19
C GLY A 79 -12.96 -15.93 15.00
N LEU A 80 -11.64 -15.75 14.92
CA LEU A 80 -10.95 -14.63 15.54
C LEU A 80 -10.84 -13.43 14.59
N ASN A 81 -10.78 -12.20 15.10
CA ASN A 81 -10.54 -11.02 14.27
C ASN A 81 -9.16 -11.07 13.61
N LYS A 82 -9.08 -10.71 12.32
CA LYS A 82 -7.85 -10.80 11.52
C LYS A 82 -6.72 -9.94 12.08
N ALA A 83 -6.97 -8.66 12.36
CA ALA A 83 -5.96 -7.73 12.86
C ALA A 83 -5.41 -8.17 14.23
N GLN A 84 -6.31 -8.52 15.16
CA GLN A 84 -5.93 -9.00 16.50
C GLN A 84 -5.12 -10.29 16.43
N THR A 85 -5.54 -11.24 15.60
CA THR A 85 -4.84 -12.52 15.42
C THR A 85 -3.40 -12.31 14.96
N LEU A 86 -3.20 -11.52 13.90
CA LEU A 86 -1.85 -11.22 13.39
C LEU A 86 -1.01 -10.44 14.41
N ALA A 87 -1.62 -9.49 15.13
CA ALA A 87 -0.92 -8.70 16.14
C ALA A 87 -0.41 -9.57 17.30
N VAL A 88 -1.24 -10.49 17.83
CA VAL A 88 -0.81 -11.43 18.89
C VAL A 88 0.30 -12.34 18.36
N ARG A 89 0.10 -12.94 17.17
CA ARG A 89 1.07 -13.87 16.60
C ARG A 89 2.44 -13.22 16.38
N TYR A 90 2.48 -12.03 15.78
CA TYR A 90 3.73 -11.38 15.45
C TYR A 90 4.34 -10.57 16.58
N SER A 91 3.56 -10.08 17.55
CA SER A 91 4.11 -9.50 18.78
C SER A 91 4.90 -10.54 19.57
N MET A 92 4.34 -11.75 19.72
CA MET A 92 5.04 -12.89 20.33
C MET A 92 6.27 -13.33 19.53
N ALA A 93 6.15 -13.43 18.21
CA ALA A 93 7.25 -13.91 17.36
C ALA A 93 8.44 -12.94 17.29
N TRP A 94 8.18 -11.63 17.29
CA TRP A 94 9.21 -10.60 17.09
C TRP A 94 9.60 -9.87 18.37
N GLY A 95 8.84 -10.00 19.46
CA GLY A 95 9.06 -9.29 20.70
C GLY A 95 8.83 -7.79 20.58
N ILE A 96 7.85 -7.37 19.76
CA ILE A 96 7.49 -5.96 19.55
C ILE A 96 6.02 -5.73 19.92
N GLU A 97 5.69 -4.52 20.32
CA GLU A 97 4.30 -4.11 20.51
C GLU A 97 3.63 -3.86 19.15
N ILE A 98 2.41 -4.38 18.97
CA ILE A 98 1.60 -4.18 17.78
C ILE A 98 0.20 -3.78 18.21
N THR A 99 -0.25 -2.61 17.79
CA THR A 99 -1.63 -2.15 18.01
C THR A 99 -2.56 -2.83 17.02
N ALA A 100 -3.67 -3.39 17.49
CA ALA A 100 -4.70 -3.97 16.63
C ALA A 100 -6.03 -3.20 16.79
N ILE A 101 -6.60 -2.77 15.66
CA ILE A 101 -7.87 -2.04 15.60
C ILE A 101 -8.87 -2.90 14.82
N PRO A 102 -9.82 -3.57 15.49
CA PRO A 102 -10.80 -4.46 14.87
C PRO A 102 -11.99 -3.68 14.29
N GLN A 103 -11.72 -2.61 13.53
CA GLN A 103 -12.71 -1.69 12.99
C GLN A 103 -12.29 -1.24 11.57
N PRO A 104 -13.22 -0.76 10.73
CA PRO A 104 -12.86 -0.09 9.49
C PRO A 104 -11.99 1.13 9.76
N LEU A 105 -11.11 1.47 8.82
CA LEU A 105 -10.27 2.67 8.94
C LEU A 105 -11.14 3.93 9.05
N ASP A 106 -10.98 4.64 10.16
CA ASP A 106 -11.38 6.03 10.31
C ASP A 106 -10.14 6.93 10.27
N LYS A 107 -10.26 8.09 9.62
CA LYS A 107 -9.16 9.05 9.47
C LYS A 107 -8.58 9.55 10.80
N MET A 108 -9.36 9.55 11.88
CA MET A 108 -8.92 9.98 13.21
C MET A 108 -8.08 8.91 13.93
N MET A 109 -8.03 7.68 13.43
CA MET A 109 -7.24 6.59 14.04
C MET A 109 -5.73 6.74 13.79
N ILE A 110 -5.34 7.50 12.77
CA ILE A 110 -3.93 7.66 12.40
C ILE A 110 -3.40 8.92 13.06
N ASP A 111 -2.43 8.75 13.94
CA ASP A 111 -1.68 9.88 14.46
C ASP A 111 -0.57 10.30 13.47
N SER A 112 -0.38 11.60 13.34
CA SER A 112 0.59 12.21 12.44
C SER A 112 1.31 13.34 13.15
N GLU A 113 2.29 12.97 13.98
CA GLU A 113 3.25 13.91 14.55
C GLU A 113 4.20 14.47 13.47
N GLN A 114 4.68 15.71 13.64
CA GLN A 114 5.58 16.35 12.67
C GLN A 114 6.92 15.62 12.49
N THR A 115 7.42 14.96 13.54
CA THR A 115 8.71 14.23 13.52
C THR A 115 8.55 12.75 13.20
N THR A 116 7.36 12.30 12.78
CA THR A 116 7.06 10.90 12.46
C THR A 116 6.91 10.71 10.95
N LEU A 117 7.60 9.69 10.41
CA LEU A 117 7.33 9.17 9.08
C LEU A 117 6.15 8.18 9.17
N THR A 118 4.97 8.61 8.74
CA THR A 118 3.75 7.81 8.75
C THR A 118 3.51 7.20 7.38
N ILE A 119 3.31 5.88 7.34
CA ILE A 119 3.06 5.12 6.13
C ILE A 119 1.76 4.34 6.30
N LEU A 120 0.76 4.67 5.49
CA LEU A 120 -0.45 3.88 5.29
C LEU A 120 -0.15 2.79 4.27
N ILE A 121 -0.36 1.53 4.64
CA ILE A 121 -0.11 0.36 3.80
C ILE A 121 -1.46 -0.27 3.52
N GLY A 122 -2.05 0.08 2.38
CA GLY A 122 -3.37 -0.41 1.96
C GLY A 122 -3.27 -1.78 1.32
N CYS A 123 -3.77 -2.80 1.99
CA CYS A 123 -3.93 -4.17 1.51
C CYS A 123 -5.41 -4.55 1.48
N VAL A 124 -6.24 -3.65 0.96
CA VAL A 124 -7.71 -3.75 0.92
C VAL A 124 -8.19 -4.18 -0.46
N ASP A 125 -9.36 -4.81 -0.51
CA ASP A 125 -9.91 -5.42 -1.73
C ASP A 125 -11.06 -4.63 -2.36
N ASN A 126 -11.54 -3.57 -1.73
CA ASN A 126 -12.71 -2.82 -2.21
C ASN A 126 -12.45 -1.32 -2.35
N ALA A 127 -13.21 -0.69 -3.23
CA ALA A 127 -13.10 0.74 -3.55
C ALA A 127 -13.47 1.64 -2.36
N GLN A 128 -14.42 1.22 -1.52
CA GLN A 128 -14.83 1.98 -0.33
C GLN A 128 -13.67 2.11 0.67
N ALA A 129 -12.97 1.02 0.96
CA ALA A 129 -11.82 1.04 1.85
C ALA A 129 -10.66 1.87 1.30
N ARG A 130 -10.42 1.82 -0.03
CA ARG A 130 -9.44 2.71 -0.68
C ARG A 130 -9.85 4.19 -0.58
N ASN A 131 -11.14 4.51 -0.68
CA ASN A 131 -11.65 5.85 -0.42
C ASN A 131 -11.39 6.29 1.04
N SER A 132 -11.56 5.41 2.02
CA SER A 132 -11.22 5.73 3.42
C SER A 132 -9.74 6.06 3.60
N ILE A 133 -8.84 5.35 2.91
CA ILE A 133 -7.39 5.65 2.94
C ILE A 133 -7.11 7.00 2.26
N ALA A 134 -7.74 7.28 1.11
CA ALA A 134 -7.62 8.57 0.44
C ALA A 134 -8.11 9.74 1.33
N ASN A 135 -9.22 9.55 2.05
CA ASN A 135 -9.75 10.53 3.00
C ASN A 135 -8.79 10.76 4.18
N ALA A 136 -8.15 9.70 4.70
CA ALA A 136 -7.13 9.84 5.73
C ALA A 136 -5.91 10.62 5.20
N LEU A 137 -5.47 10.32 3.98
CA LEU A 137 -4.38 11.03 3.32
C LEU A 137 -4.71 12.53 3.14
N GLU A 138 -5.91 12.86 2.67
CA GLU A 138 -6.38 14.25 2.52
C GLU A 138 -6.42 14.99 3.85
N PHE A 139 -6.98 14.35 4.89
CA PHE A 139 -7.11 14.94 6.23
C PHE A 139 -5.76 15.39 6.80
N HIS A 140 -4.71 14.59 6.62
CA HIS A 140 -3.37 14.92 7.11
C HIS A 140 -2.56 15.84 6.18
N GLN A 141 -3.03 16.10 4.94
CA GLN A 141 -2.43 17.08 4.03
C GLN A 141 -2.84 18.51 4.37
N GLN A 142 -4.06 18.75 4.87
CA GLN A 142 -4.62 20.10 5.11
C GLN A 142 -3.73 20.99 6.00
N TRP A 143 -2.92 20.39 6.86
CA TRP A 143 -2.04 21.08 7.81
C TRP A 143 -0.59 21.22 7.34
N ARG A 144 -0.26 20.70 6.15
CA ARG A 144 1.12 20.55 5.67
C ARG A 144 1.42 21.51 4.52
N CYS A 145 2.56 22.17 4.59
CA CYS A 145 3.00 23.14 3.58
C CYS A 145 3.49 22.42 2.31
N SER A 146 2.98 22.84 1.15
CA SER A 146 3.36 22.33 -0.19
C SER A 146 4.80 22.67 -0.62
N GLN A 147 5.62 23.28 0.22
CA GLN A 147 7.03 23.54 -0.09
C GLN A 147 7.99 22.58 0.63
N HIS A 148 7.48 21.71 1.51
CA HIS A 148 8.28 20.77 2.29
C HIS A 148 8.04 19.32 1.88
N ALA A 149 9.04 18.48 2.09
CA ALA A 149 8.92 17.05 1.89
C ALA A 149 7.88 16.44 2.84
N THR A 150 7.02 15.57 2.31
CA THR A 150 5.99 14.92 3.11
C THR A 150 6.57 13.80 3.98
N SER A 151 6.09 13.72 5.22
CA SER A 151 6.31 12.57 6.09
C SER A 151 5.13 11.61 6.12
N PHE A 152 4.09 11.84 5.30
CA PHE A 152 2.88 11.03 5.27
C PHE A 152 2.70 10.42 3.89
N TRP A 153 2.73 9.09 3.82
CA TRP A 153 2.78 8.30 2.59
C TRP A 153 1.70 7.23 2.57
N TRP A 154 1.24 6.86 1.38
CA TRP A 154 0.36 5.73 1.16
C TRP A 154 0.97 4.78 0.14
N LEU A 155 1.19 3.54 0.55
CA LEU A 155 1.54 2.39 -0.27
C LEU A 155 0.28 1.52 -0.49
N ASP A 156 -0.34 1.60 -1.67
CA ASP A 156 -1.44 0.71 -2.06
C ASP A 156 -0.88 -0.59 -2.65
N CYS A 157 -1.45 -1.72 -2.22
CA CYS A 157 -1.05 -3.07 -2.59
C CYS A 157 -2.29 -3.79 -3.12
N GLY A 158 -2.44 -3.84 -4.44
CA GLY A 158 -3.58 -4.45 -5.11
C GLY A 158 -3.19 -5.69 -5.91
N ASN A 159 -4.17 -6.57 -6.13
CA ASN A 159 -4.04 -7.66 -7.08
C ASN A 159 -5.37 -8.10 -7.68
N HIS A 160 -5.27 -8.74 -8.83
CA HIS A 160 -6.31 -9.51 -9.50
C HIS A 160 -5.92 -11.00 -9.48
N GLU A 161 -6.39 -11.76 -10.46
CA GLU A 161 -6.18 -13.21 -10.52
C GLU A 161 -4.69 -13.60 -10.59
N THR A 162 -3.98 -13.08 -11.58
CA THR A 162 -2.55 -13.34 -11.83
C THR A 162 -1.70 -12.08 -11.84
N SER A 163 -2.32 -10.90 -11.86
CA SER A 163 -1.63 -9.62 -11.93
C SER A 163 -1.75 -8.84 -10.62
N GLY A 164 -0.80 -7.93 -10.39
CA GLY A 164 -0.83 -7.08 -9.21
C GLY A 164 -0.02 -5.82 -9.38
N GLN A 165 -0.23 -4.91 -8.43
CA GLN A 165 0.37 -3.60 -8.42
C GLN A 165 0.72 -3.14 -7.01
N VAL A 166 1.82 -2.41 -6.91
CA VAL A 166 2.24 -1.70 -5.70
C VAL A 166 2.50 -0.25 -6.08
N LEU A 167 1.72 0.66 -5.49
CA LEU A 167 1.71 2.08 -5.82
C LEU A 167 2.01 2.90 -4.57
N LEU A 168 3.05 3.74 -4.62
CA LEU A 168 3.41 4.68 -3.57
C LEU A 168 3.02 6.09 -3.99
N GLY A 169 2.33 6.80 -3.11
CA GLY A 169 1.93 8.19 -3.33
C GLY A 169 1.76 8.96 -2.03
N SER A 170 1.53 10.27 -2.13
CA SER A 170 1.42 11.13 -0.94
C SER A 170 0.47 12.32 -1.08
N HIS A 171 0.03 12.69 -2.29
CA HIS A 171 -0.82 13.87 -2.49
C HIS A 171 -1.92 13.67 -3.52
N LEU A 172 -3.05 14.38 -3.34
CA LEU A 172 -4.22 14.31 -4.20
C LEU A 172 -4.34 15.49 -5.20
N SER A 173 -3.26 16.26 -5.41
CA SER A 173 -3.29 17.35 -6.39
C SER A 173 -3.34 16.79 -7.81
N THR A 174 -4.17 17.35 -8.68
CA THR A 174 -4.26 16.97 -10.10
C THR A 174 -3.37 17.83 -10.99
N GLU A 175 -2.71 18.85 -10.45
CA GLU A 175 -1.81 19.74 -11.18
C GLU A 175 -0.42 19.09 -11.30
N PRO A 176 0.10 18.78 -12.50
CA PRO A 176 1.42 18.17 -12.66
C PRO A 176 2.55 19.02 -12.06
N GLU A 177 2.48 20.35 -12.18
CA GLU A 177 3.46 21.29 -11.64
C GLU A 177 3.63 21.15 -10.14
N PHE A 178 2.58 20.70 -9.45
CA PHE A 178 2.63 20.40 -8.02
C PHE A 178 3.72 19.37 -7.71
N TYR A 179 3.99 18.40 -8.59
CA TYR A 179 4.93 17.29 -8.36
C TYR A 179 6.31 17.50 -8.98
N GLN A 180 6.66 18.75 -9.33
CA GLN A 180 8.00 19.08 -9.80
C GLN A 180 9.09 18.64 -8.81
N PHE A 181 10.21 18.19 -9.36
CA PHE A 181 11.31 17.66 -8.57
C PHE A 181 12.18 18.82 -8.07
N HIS A 182 12.56 18.77 -6.79
CA HIS A 182 13.59 19.67 -6.28
C HIS A 182 14.98 19.20 -6.73
N GLU A 183 15.99 20.05 -6.55
CA GLU A 183 17.39 19.73 -6.86
C GLU A 183 17.80 18.38 -6.25
N LEU A 184 17.45 18.18 -4.97
CA LEU A 184 17.76 16.99 -4.18
C LEU A 184 16.93 15.75 -4.55
N GLY A 185 15.78 15.90 -5.21
CA GLY A 185 14.93 14.78 -5.60
C GLY A 185 13.43 15.03 -5.48
N CYS A 186 12.69 13.93 -5.46
CA CYS A 186 11.23 13.94 -5.41
C CYS A 186 10.75 14.04 -3.95
N ILE A 187 9.97 15.06 -3.62
CA ILE A 187 9.53 15.33 -2.23
C ILE A 187 8.09 14.88 -1.94
N ARG A 188 7.37 14.47 -2.99
CA ARG A 188 5.95 14.06 -2.99
C ARG A 188 5.58 13.36 -4.29
N LEU A 189 4.54 12.55 -4.25
CA LEU A 189 4.04 11.79 -5.39
C LEU A 189 2.51 11.83 -5.48
N PRO A 190 1.93 11.71 -6.69
CA PRO A 190 0.48 11.57 -6.84
C PRO A 190 0.02 10.34 -6.05
N ALA A 191 -1.11 10.44 -5.35
CA ALA A 191 -1.66 9.33 -4.58
C ALA A 191 -1.96 8.13 -5.49
N PRO A 192 -1.96 6.90 -4.96
CA PRO A 192 -2.32 5.70 -5.73
C PRO A 192 -3.61 5.86 -6.56
N THR A 193 -4.61 6.57 -6.04
CA THR A 193 -5.89 6.82 -6.73
C THR A 193 -5.80 7.82 -7.88
N LEU A 194 -4.78 8.68 -7.92
CA LEU A 194 -4.49 9.51 -9.09
C LEU A 194 -3.68 8.75 -10.14
N GLN A 195 -2.79 7.87 -9.68
CA GLN A 195 -2.00 7.01 -10.58
C GLN A 195 -2.88 5.97 -11.29
N HIS A 196 -3.91 5.48 -10.60
CA HIS A 196 -4.84 4.47 -11.09
C HIS A 196 -6.27 4.75 -10.60
N PRO A 197 -7.03 5.63 -11.28
CA PRO A 197 -8.39 6.04 -10.86
C PRO A 197 -9.38 4.89 -10.71
N ASP A 198 -9.24 3.82 -11.50
CA ASP A 198 -10.13 2.65 -11.43
C ASP A 198 -10.09 1.94 -10.05
N LEU A 199 -9.11 2.24 -9.20
CA LEU A 199 -9.07 1.75 -7.82
C LEU A 199 -10.25 2.24 -6.96
N LEU A 200 -10.88 3.33 -7.37
CA LEU A 200 -12.07 3.90 -6.71
C LEU A 200 -13.38 3.47 -7.37
N VAL A 201 -13.32 2.70 -8.45
CA VAL A 201 -14.49 2.16 -9.13
C VAL A 201 -14.83 0.81 -8.50
N PRO A 202 -16.01 0.66 -7.85
CA PRO A 202 -16.43 -0.61 -7.28
C PRO A 202 -16.53 -1.67 -8.37
N ARG A 203 -15.97 -2.85 -8.11
CA ARG A 203 -16.10 -3.99 -9.01
C ARG A 203 -17.52 -4.58 -8.94
N PRO A 204 -17.99 -5.29 -9.98
CA PRO A 204 -19.32 -5.91 -9.96
C PRO A 204 -19.57 -6.81 -8.74
N GLU A 205 -18.53 -7.52 -8.28
CA GLU A 205 -18.59 -8.34 -7.07
C GLU A 205 -18.78 -7.55 -5.77
N GLU A 206 -18.34 -6.28 -5.71
CA GLU A 206 -18.53 -5.40 -4.55
C GLU A 206 -19.97 -4.87 -4.46
N LEU A 207 -20.68 -4.83 -5.59
CA LEU A 207 -22.06 -4.34 -5.68
C LEU A 207 -23.08 -5.44 -5.37
N ASN A 208 -22.71 -6.71 -5.54
CA ASN A 208 -23.60 -7.85 -5.36
C ASN A 208 -23.57 -8.34 -3.91
N ASN A 209 -24.35 -7.68 -3.06
CA ASN A 209 -24.58 -8.09 -1.68
C ASN A 209 -25.40 -9.40 -1.62
N HIS A 210 -24.72 -10.50 -1.28
CA HIS A 210 -25.26 -11.67 -0.57
C HIS A 210 -26.12 -12.71 -1.33
N ASN A 211 -25.76 -13.15 -2.54
CA ASN A 211 -26.28 -14.42 -3.11
C ASN A 211 -25.33 -15.02 -4.16
N LEU A 212 -24.10 -15.33 -3.74
CA LEU A 212 -23.13 -15.98 -4.63
C LEU A 212 -23.19 -17.50 -4.41
N SER A 213 -23.43 -18.24 -5.48
CA SER A 213 -23.35 -19.70 -5.51
C SER A 213 -21.92 -20.19 -5.23
N CYS A 214 -21.76 -21.46 -4.85
CA CYS A 214 -20.45 -22.07 -4.61
C CYS A 214 -19.50 -21.94 -5.83
N GLU A 215 -20.02 -21.97 -7.05
CA GLU A 215 -19.26 -21.74 -8.28
C GLU A 215 -18.82 -20.28 -8.43
N GLN A 216 -19.67 -19.32 -8.09
CA GLN A 216 -19.32 -17.90 -8.10
C GLN A 216 -18.28 -17.57 -7.02
N LEU A 217 -18.38 -18.21 -5.84
CA LEU A 217 -17.34 -18.13 -4.81
C LEU A 217 -16.02 -18.74 -5.28
N ALA A 218 -16.05 -19.85 -6.05
CA ALA A 218 -14.84 -20.43 -6.64
C ALA A 218 -14.21 -19.52 -7.70
N MET A 219 -15.02 -18.88 -8.55
CA MET A 219 -14.56 -17.90 -9.55
C MET A 219 -14.02 -16.61 -8.91
N LEU A 220 -14.64 -16.11 -7.84
CA LEU A 220 -14.13 -14.96 -7.08
C LEU A 220 -12.85 -15.30 -6.30
N ASN A 221 -12.65 -16.58 -6.00
CA ASN A 221 -11.43 -17.12 -5.40
C ASN A 221 -10.39 -17.57 -6.44
N ALA A 222 -10.54 -17.22 -7.72
CA ALA A 222 -9.60 -17.63 -8.78
C ALA A 222 -8.18 -17.04 -8.64
N GLN A 223 -7.95 -16.15 -7.66
CA GLN A 223 -6.62 -15.61 -7.37
C GLN A 223 -5.57 -16.73 -7.24
N SER A 224 -4.49 -16.58 -8.00
CA SER A 224 -3.35 -17.48 -7.92
C SER A 224 -2.82 -17.53 -6.48
N LEU A 225 -2.54 -18.73 -5.95
CA LEU A 225 -2.04 -18.91 -4.59
C LEU A 225 -0.79 -18.05 -4.29
N GLY A 226 0.04 -17.79 -5.30
CA GLY A 226 1.26 -16.99 -5.16
C GLY A 226 1.08 -15.47 -5.25
N ILE A 227 -0.09 -14.96 -5.66
CA ILE A 227 -0.22 -13.51 -5.97
C ILE A 227 -0.07 -12.64 -4.73
N ASN A 228 -0.73 -13.00 -3.63
CA ASN A 228 -0.66 -12.25 -2.38
C ASN A 228 0.77 -12.21 -1.82
N GLN A 229 1.51 -13.32 -1.94
CA GLN A 229 2.93 -13.38 -1.55
C GLN A 229 3.81 -12.51 -2.44
N ARG A 230 3.57 -12.50 -3.75
CA ARG A 230 4.32 -11.64 -4.68
C ARG A 230 4.10 -10.16 -4.39
N VAL A 231 2.86 -9.75 -4.15
CA VAL A 231 2.51 -8.36 -3.77
C VAL A 231 3.18 -8.02 -2.44
N ALA A 232 3.09 -8.89 -1.43
CA ALA A 232 3.72 -8.67 -0.13
C ALA A 232 5.25 -8.54 -0.23
N ALA A 233 5.90 -9.34 -1.07
CA ALA A 233 7.33 -9.23 -1.31
C ALA A 233 7.70 -7.90 -1.98
N GLU A 234 6.93 -7.47 -2.98
CA GLU A 234 7.15 -6.18 -3.65
C GLU A 234 6.93 -5.00 -2.69
N ALA A 235 5.86 -5.03 -1.90
CA ALA A 235 5.57 -4.01 -0.89
C ALA A 235 6.66 -3.94 0.18
N THR A 236 7.18 -5.10 0.62
CA THR A 236 8.32 -5.17 1.55
C THR A 236 9.53 -4.42 0.99
N GLU A 237 9.87 -4.65 -0.28
CA GLU A 237 11.01 -4.00 -0.92
C GLU A 237 10.82 -2.48 -1.04
N TYR A 238 9.60 -2.02 -1.36
CA TYR A 238 9.26 -0.59 -1.36
C TYR A 238 9.51 0.04 0.01
N LEU A 239 9.07 -0.60 1.09
CA LEU A 239 9.22 -0.09 2.45
C LEU A 239 10.67 -0.08 2.92
N ILE A 240 11.45 -1.12 2.59
CA ILE A 240 12.89 -1.15 2.88
C ILE A 240 13.57 0.00 2.16
N GLN A 241 13.41 0.12 0.84
CA GLN A 241 14.08 1.18 0.08
C GLN A 241 13.62 2.58 0.49
N LEU A 242 12.35 2.76 0.85
CA LEU A 242 11.81 4.03 1.34
C LEU A 242 12.50 4.43 2.65
N THR A 243 12.53 3.51 3.62
CA THR A 243 13.12 3.76 4.95
C THR A 243 14.64 3.89 4.92
N THR A 244 15.32 3.27 3.96
CA THR A 244 16.76 3.49 3.69
C THR A 244 17.05 4.64 2.74
N ARG A 245 16.04 5.39 2.28
CA ARG A 245 16.16 6.53 1.36
C ARG A 245 16.81 6.19 0.00
N GLN A 246 16.61 4.97 -0.48
CA GLN A 246 17.11 4.49 -1.77
C GLN A 246 16.02 4.27 -2.82
N LEU A 247 14.74 4.44 -2.47
CA LEU A 247 13.63 4.16 -3.37
C LEU A 247 13.66 5.10 -4.58
N LYS A 248 13.74 4.50 -5.78
CA LYS A 248 13.79 5.18 -7.09
C LYS A 248 12.57 4.94 -7.98
N ARG A 249 11.56 4.26 -7.45
CA ARG A 249 10.32 3.90 -8.17
C ARG A 249 9.11 4.19 -7.30
N PHE A 250 7.98 4.45 -7.94
CA PHE A 250 6.74 4.77 -7.24
C PHE A 250 5.57 3.90 -7.65
N ALA A 251 5.62 3.24 -8.81
CA ALA A 251 4.63 2.25 -9.20
C ALA A 251 5.32 1.01 -9.74
N THR A 252 4.83 -0.17 -9.40
CA THR A 252 5.26 -1.43 -10.00
C THR A 252 4.04 -2.26 -10.33
N TYR A 253 3.99 -2.79 -11.54
CA TYR A 253 2.96 -3.67 -12.05
C TYR A 253 3.63 -4.98 -12.46
N PHE A 254 2.98 -6.10 -12.19
CA PHE A 254 3.49 -7.41 -12.57
C PHE A 254 2.36 -8.37 -12.89
N ASP A 255 2.69 -9.41 -13.64
CA ASP A 255 1.79 -10.50 -13.99
C ASP A 255 2.52 -11.83 -13.86
N LEU A 256 1.94 -12.71 -13.04
CA LEU A 256 2.50 -14.03 -12.75
C LEU A 256 2.39 -14.98 -13.93
N ALA A 257 1.35 -14.85 -14.77
CA ALA A 257 1.14 -15.74 -15.91
C ALA A 257 2.24 -15.56 -16.98
N SER A 258 2.57 -14.30 -17.30
CA SER A 258 3.64 -13.93 -18.23
C SER A 258 5.03 -13.87 -17.57
N GLY A 259 5.10 -13.75 -16.24
CA GLY A 259 6.33 -13.51 -15.50
C GLY A 259 6.88 -12.09 -15.65
N SER A 260 6.09 -11.17 -16.24
CA SER A 260 6.52 -9.79 -16.49
C SER A 260 6.41 -8.92 -15.25
N ALA A 261 7.30 -7.94 -15.14
CA ALA A 261 7.24 -6.88 -14.14
C ALA A 261 7.78 -5.57 -14.72
N ASN A 262 7.07 -4.46 -14.50
CA ASN A 262 7.43 -3.14 -14.98
C ASN A 262 7.24 -2.10 -13.88
N SER A 263 8.19 -1.19 -13.73
CA SER A 263 8.12 -0.11 -12.75
C SER A 263 8.10 1.26 -13.42
N TYR A 264 7.38 2.20 -12.81
CA TYR A 264 7.54 3.63 -13.07
C TYR A 264 8.51 4.22 -12.07
N TYR A 265 9.55 4.85 -12.62
CA TYR A 265 10.66 5.41 -11.87
C TYR A 265 10.43 6.88 -11.54
N LEU A 266 11.11 7.36 -10.50
CA LEU A 266 11.08 8.73 -10.03
C LEU A 266 11.82 9.65 -11.00
N VAL A 267 11.16 9.92 -12.12
CA VAL A 267 11.53 10.90 -13.13
C VAL A 267 10.30 11.78 -13.35
N GLU A 268 10.50 13.10 -13.39
CA GLU A 268 9.41 14.09 -13.45
C GLU A 268 8.41 13.79 -14.58
N LYS A 269 8.91 13.49 -15.79
CA LYS A 269 8.08 13.11 -16.95
C LYS A 269 7.16 11.91 -16.67
N THR A 270 7.65 10.93 -15.91
CA THR A 270 6.92 9.69 -15.59
C THR A 270 5.91 9.93 -14.48
N VAL A 271 6.26 10.76 -13.49
CA VAL A 271 5.33 11.20 -12.42
C VAL A 271 4.19 12.02 -13.02
N PHE A 272 4.47 12.95 -13.93
CA PHE A 272 3.44 13.76 -14.59
C PHE A 272 2.53 12.90 -15.47
N LYS A 273 3.10 11.93 -16.19
CA LYS A 273 2.32 10.97 -16.98
C LYS A 273 1.37 10.16 -16.11
N ALA A 274 1.77 9.78 -14.89
CA ALA A 274 0.93 9.00 -13.99
C ALA A 274 -0.37 9.74 -13.60
N ILE A 275 -0.32 11.08 -13.52
CA ILE A 275 -1.51 11.93 -13.29
C ILE A 275 -2.37 12.01 -14.56
N ASN A 276 -1.73 12.13 -15.73
CA ASN A 276 -2.41 12.33 -17.02
C ASN A 276 -3.00 11.05 -17.64
N THR A 277 -2.92 9.90 -16.98
CA THR A 277 -3.64 8.69 -17.40
C THR A 277 -5.17 8.90 -17.43
N ILE A 278 -5.66 9.95 -16.76
CA ILE A 278 -7.02 10.50 -16.84
C ILE A 278 -7.45 10.81 -18.30
N SER A 279 -6.53 11.02 -19.25
CA SER A 279 -6.86 11.45 -20.63
C SER A 279 -6.79 10.36 -21.71
N LEU A 280 -6.30 9.14 -21.42
CA LEU A 280 -6.02 8.13 -22.45
C LEU A 280 -6.97 6.91 -22.47
N GLN A 281 -7.90 6.80 -21.50
CA GLN A 281 -8.96 5.78 -21.55
C GLN A 281 -10.11 6.13 -22.52
N GLY A 282 -10.08 7.30 -23.17
CA GLY A 282 -11.03 7.70 -24.22
C GLY A 282 -10.67 7.30 -25.66
N LEU A 283 -9.64 6.47 -25.87
CA LEU A 283 -9.16 6.09 -27.22
C LEU A 283 -9.20 4.59 -27.52
N TYR A 284 -9.86 3.80 -26.68
CA TYR A 284 -10.22 2.41 -26.99
C TYR A 284 -11.68 2.17 -26.64
N THR A 285 -12.56 2.82 -27.42
CA THR A 285 -13.94 2.38 -27.69
C THR A 285 -14.11 2.24 -29.19
#